data_AF-E7FVS8-F1
#
_entry.id   AF-E7FVS8-F1
#
_cell.length_a   1.000
_cell.length_b   1.000
_cell.length_c   1.000
_cell.angle_alpha   90.00
_cell.angle_beta   90.00
_cell.angle_gamma   90.00
#
_symmetry.space_group_name_H-M   'P 1'
#
loop_
_entity.id
_entity.type
_entity.pdbx_description
1 polymer ?
#
loop_
_entity_poly.entity_id
_entity_poly.type
_entity_poly.pdbx_seq_one_letter_code
_entity_poly.pdbx_strand_id
1 'polypeptide(L)'
;MRGKHMTKYYYRQTVTHEGLNKHRIIKAPNRRELKNRVALLENQWDEEWRRKQEVASRRLMNEQVREEHAYNQEEAIALTYEAEEKQKMLESILENDFLFGGFDWDTLKNFENFDVQKPVKPQKPEPEPKPERSDFKYNKKLGFIKLLSKDNRERNQNENLELFNADVEKWSQFVENEEQRYQSKVALYEGLVEKWKHDKLNYDNERELENKNIDLLREKFSEGNQESIEVYFQSIIDELIFPVEYSRDSFVEYNVEGNYLIVDLKLPTIEDLPTIKEVKYIKSRKEFKEVAFSKTYIDKLYEKVIYSLVLVVFKKIFISDNRYNYVESVIINGFIETVDLSTGLNHSPFILSTEVKKSDFEIINLANIDPKEWFRKNKGISATKLTTLTPVAPIARINREDDRFVDGYEIINTMDDDTNLASLDWMDFENLIRELFEKEFNSNGGEVKITQASRDGGVDAVAFDPDPLKGGKIIIQAKRYTNVVGVSAVRDLYGTLLNEGANKGILVTTSNYGADSYGFAKDKPITLINGSELLYMLQKHGHKVKIDLEEARKLMK
;
A
#
# COMPACT_ATOMS: atom_id res chain seq x y z
N MET A 1 -6.40 -70.22 75.63
CA MET A 1 -6.26 -70.44 74.18
C MET A 1 -7.61 -70.22 73.50
N ARG A 2 -7.81 -69.09 72.81
CA ARG A 2 -9.02 -68.84 71.99
C ARG A 2 -8.69 -69.22 70.54
N GLY A 3 -9.41 -70.19 69.99
CA GLY A 3 -9.21 -70.71 68.64
C GLY A 3 -9.51 -69.65 67.58
N LYS A 4 -8.51 -69.34 66.75
CA LYS A 4 -8.69 -68.56 65.51
C LYS A 4 -9.55 -69.38 64.55
N HIS A 5 -10.79 -68.96 64.30
CA HIS A 5 -11.50 -69.38 63.09
C HIS A 5 -10.69 -68.93 61.86
N MET A 6 -10.05 -69.87 61.18
CA MET A 6 -9.45 -69.61 59.86
C MET A 6 -10.58 -69.48 58.84
N THR A 7 -10.94 -68.25 58.50
CA THR A 7 -11.84 -67.96 57.37
C THR A 7 -11.19 -68.47 56.09
N LYS A 8 -11.69 -69.57 55.51
CA LYS A 8 -11.20 -70.08 54.22
C LYS A 8 -11.66 -69.12 53.11
N TYR A 9 -10.73 -68.35 52.56
CA TYR A 9 -10.96 -67.53 51.38
C TYR A 9 -10.76 -68.39 50.13
N TYR A 10 -11.82 -68.66 49.38
CA TYR A 10 -11.78 -69.55 48.22
C TYR A 10 -11.48 -68.83 46.89
N TYR A 11 -11.59 -67.49 46.85
CA TYR A 11 -11.37 -66.71 45.64
C TYR A 11 -10.39 -65.55 45.88
N ARG A 12 -9.51 -65.30 44.90
CA ARG A 12 -8.54 -64.19 44.89
C ARG A 12 -8.49 -63.53 43.51
N GLN A 13 -8.27 -62.22 43.47
CA GLN A 13 -8.04 -61.46 42.25
C GLN A 13 -6.97 -60.39 42.50
N THR A 14 -6.05 -60.21 41.55
CA THR A 14 -5.09 -59.10 41.56
C THR A 14 -5.71 -57.94 40.80
N VAL A 15 -5.71 -56.76 41.42
CA VAL A 15 -6.17 -55.50 40.82
C VAL A 15 -4.95 -54.60 40.67
N THR A 16 -4.81 -53.96 39.51
CA THR A 16 -3.71 -53.06 39.16
C THR A 16 -4.27 -51.76 38.61
N HIS A 17 -3.67 -50.62 38.96
CA HIS A 17 -4.01 -49.32 38.38
C HIS A 17 -2.72 -48.65 37.88
N GLU A 18 -2.59 -48.52 36.56
CA GLU A 18 -1.37 -48.06 35.89
C GLU A 18 -1.03 -46.59 36.25
N GLY A 19 -2.01 -45.68 36.21
CA GLY A 19 -1.77 -44.25 36.51
C GLY A 19 -1.26 -43.95 37.92
N LEU A 20 -1.64 -44.77 38.92
CA LEU A 20 -1.16 -44.65 40.30
C LEU A 20 0.02 -45.58 40.60
N ASN A 21 0.41 -46.44 39.66
CA ASN A 21 1.38 -47.52 39.84
C ASN A 21 1.10 -48.37 41.10
N LYS A 22 -0.18 -48.70 41.34
CA LYS A 22 -0.63 -49.49 42.50
C LYS A 22 -1.08 -50.88 42.06
N HIS A 23 -0.80 -51.89 42.87
CA HIS A 23 -1.36 -53.23 42.71
C HIS A 23 -1.74 -53.84 44.06
N ARG A 24 -2.80 -54.64 44.11
CA ARG A 24 -3.28 -55.26 45.35
C ARG A 24 -3.98 -56.58 45.06
N ILE A 25 -3.72 -57.58 45.90
CA ILE A 25 -4.40 -58.89 45.83
C ILE A 25 -5.58 -58.88 46.80
N ILE A 26 -6.80 -58.94 46.28
CA ILE A 26 -8.04 -59.02 47.06
C ILE A 26 -8.43 -60.50 47.22
N LYS A 27 -8.83 -60.91 48.43
CA LYS A 27 -9.31 -62.26 48.77
C LYS A 27 -10.71 -62.19 49.40
N ALA A 28 -11.60 -63.14 49.06
CA ALA A 28 -12.97 -63.20 49.59
C ALA A 28 -13.51 -64.64 49.67
N PRO A 29 -14.49 -64.92 50.56
CA PRO A 29 -15.05 -66.26 50.74
C PRO A 29 -16.01 -66.70 49.62
N ASN A 30 -16.61 -65.76 48.87
CA ASN A 30 -17.46 -66.05 47.70
C ASN A 30 -17.21 -65.05 46.55
N ARG A 31 -17.63 -65.41 45.32
CA ARG A 31 -17.42 -64.59 44.10
C ARG A 31 -18.10 -63.21 44.15
N ARG A 32 -19.30 -63.11 44.73
CA ARG A 32 -20.04 -61.84 44.81
C ARG A 32 -19.31 -60.82 45.69
N GLU A 33 -18.82 -61.27 46.84
CA GLU A 33 -18.05 -60.44 47.76
C GLU A 33 -16.67 -60.06 47.19
N LEU A 34 -16.01 -60.96 46.45
CA LEU A 34 -14.79 -60.63 45.72
C LEU A 34 -15.05 -59.49 44.72
N LYS A 35 -16.09 -59.63 43.89
CA LYS A 35 -16.46 -58.63 42.87
C LYS A 35 -16.77 -57.26 43.50
N ASN A 36 -17.51 -57.23 44.61
CA ASN A 36 -17.82 -55.99 45.32
C ASN A 36 -16.56 -55.33 45.92
N ARG A 37 -15.65 -56.12 46.50
CA ARG A 37 -14.39 -55.60 47.07
C ARG A 37 -13.42 -55.09 46.01
N VAL A 38 -13.37 -55.77 44.85
CA VAL A 38 -12.59 -55.33 43.68
C VAL A 38 -13.16 -54.03 43.13
N ALA A 39 -14.47 -53.98 42.85
CA ALA A 39 -15.12 -52.77 42.35
C ALA A 39 -14.99 -51.56 43.30
N LEU A 40 -15.06 -51.79 44.62
CA LEU A 40 -14.85 -50.72 45.61
C LEU A 40 -13.41 -50.17 45.56
N LEU A 41 -12.41 -51.06 45.41
CA LEU A 41 -11.00 -50.65 45.33
C LEU A 41 -10.69 -49.94 44.01
N GLU A 42 -11.22 -50.44 42.89
CA GLU A 42 -11.09 -49.81 41.56
C GLU A 42 -11.70 -48.41 41.61
N ASN A 43 -12.93 -48.26 42.10
CA ASN A 43 -13.57 -46.96 42.26
C ASN A 43 -12.75 -46.00 43.16
N GLN A 44 -12.17 -46.50 44.26
CA GLN A 44 -11.31 -45.69 45.14
C GLN A 44 -10.05 -45.19 44.43
N TRP A 45 -9.40 -46.06 43.65
CA TRP A 45 -8.20 -45.71 42.89
C TRP A 45 -8.52 -44.78 41.73
N ASP A 46 -9.62 -45.00 41.03
CA ASP A 46 -10.08 -44.14 39.95
C ASP A 46 -10.40 -42.72 40.49
N GLU A 47 -11.02 -42.61 41.66
CA GLU A 47 -11.29 -41.32 42.31
C GLU A 47 -10.00 -40.61 42.75
N GLU A 48 -9.04 -41.34 43.31
CA GLU A 48 -7.72 -40.81 43.68
C GLU A 48 -6.94 -40.34 42.45
N TRP A 49 -6.97 -41.11 41.37
CA TRP A 49 -6.34 -40.75 40.10
C TRP A 49 -7.00 -39.52 39.47
N ARG A 50 -8.34 -39.45 39.45
CA ARG A 50 -9.08 -38.29 38.97
C ARG A 50 -8.69 -37.02 39.74
N ARG A 51 -8.62 -37.08 41.08
CA ARG A 51 -8.15 -35.93 41.90
C ARG A 51 -6.72 -35.54 41.58
N LYS A 52 -5.82 -36.50 41.36
CA LYS A 52 -4.42 -36.23 40.97
C LYS A 52 -4.33 -35.55 39.60
N GLN A 53 -5.13 -36.00 38.63
CA GLN A 53 -5.24 -35.36 37.32
C GLN A 53 -5.80 -33.94 37.43
N GLU A 54 -6.88 -33.73 38.19
CA GLU A 54 -7.46 -32.38 38.40
C GLU A 54 -6.46 -31.40 39.02
N VAL A 55 -5.68 -31.83 40.02
CA VAL A 55 -4.63 -30.99 40.63
C VAL A 55 -3.51 -30.69 39.63
N ALA A 56 -3.08 -31.67 38.83
CA ALA A 56 -2.08 -31.46 37.79
C ALA A 56 -2.57 -30.47 36.70
N SER A 57 -3.81 -30.65 36.22
CA SER A 57 -4.44 -29.73 35.26
C SER A 57 -4.58 -28.33 35.82
N ARG A 58 -5.00 -28.17 37.09
CA ARG A 58 -5.05 -26.84 37.74
C ARG A 58 -3.68 -26.19 37.87
N ARG A 59 -2.62 -26.96 38.16
CA ARG A 59 -1.25 -26.44 38.21
C ARG A 59 -0.79 -25.94 36.85
N LEU A 60 -0.99 -26.74 35.81
CA LEU A 60 -0.66 -26.37 34.43
C LEU A 60 -1.41 -25.11 34.00
N MET A 61 -2.72 -25.03 34.28
CA MET A 61 -3.51 -23.82 33.97
C MET A 61 -2.99 -22.58 34.71
N ASN A 62 -2.66 -22.71 36.00
CA ASN A 62 -2.11 -21.60 36.78
C ASN A 62 -0.69 -21.19 36.35
N GLU A 63 0.07 -22.11 35.75
CA GLU A 63 1.38 -21.84 35.16
C GLU A 63 1.21 -21.08 33.84
N GLN A 64 0.35 -21.56 32.94
CA GLN A 64 0.00 -20.88 31.69
C GLN A 64 -0.51 -19.45 31.92
N VAL A 65 -1.41 -19.25 32.90
CA VAL A 65 -1.90 -17.91 33.25
C VAL A 65 -0.78 -17.00 33.79
N ARG A 66 0.19 -17.57 34.53
CA ARG A 66 1.34 -16.80 35.02
C ARG A 66 2.29 -16.41 33.88
N GLU A 67 2.54 -17.31 32.95
CA GLU A 67 3.33 -17.05 31.74
C GLU A 67 2.65 -15.99 30.86
N GLU A 68 1.33 -16.12 30.63
CA GLU A 68 0.51 -15.13 29.92
C GLU A 68 0.64 -13.74 30.57
N HIS A 69 0.53 -13.65 31.90
CA HIS A 69 0.70 -12.38 32.60
C HIS A 69 2.12 -11.84 32.55
N ALA A 70 3.16 -12.69 32.57
CA ALA A 70 4.54 -12.26 32.45
C ALA A 70 4.84 -11.71 31.05
N TYR A 71 4.40 -12.43 30.01
CA TYR A 71 4.50 -12.00 28.62
C TYR A 71 3.84 -10.64 28.39
N ASN A 72 2.58 -10.46 28.82
CA ASN A 72 1.88 -9.18 28.67
C ASN A 72 2.54 -8.03 29.47
N GLN A 73 3.24 -8.34 30.58
CA GLN A 73 4.00 -7.33 31.30
C GLN A 73 5.24 -6.89 30.53
N GLU A 74 5.96 -7.82 29.90
CA GLU A 74 7.11 -7.51 29.03
C GLU A 74 6.66 -6.72 27.80
N GLU A 75 5.55 -7.08 27.19
CA GLU A 75 4.95 -6.35 26.06
C GLU A 75 4.59 -4.91 26.44
N ALA A 76 4.00 -4.68 27.62
CA ALA A 76 3.71 -3.34 28.10
C ALA A 76 4.98 -2.48 28.31
N ILE A 77 6.09 -3.10 28.75
CA ILE A 77 7.39 -2.44 28.88
C ILE A 77 7.93 -2.07 27.49
N ALA A 78 7.85 -2.99 26.52
CA ALA A 78 8.29 -2.74 25.15
C ALA A 78 7.52 -1.58 24.50
N LEU A 79 6.19 -1.56 24.64
CA LEU A 79 5.34 -0.46 24.13
C LEU A 79 5.66 0.87 24.82
N THR A 80 5.99 0.85 26.13
CA THR A 80 6.42 2.06 26.85
C THR A 80 7.74 2.57 26.32
N TYR A 81 8.71 1.69 26.08
CA TYR A 81 10.00 2.06 25.50
C TYR A 81 9.85 2.67 24.10
N GLU A 82 8.97 2.12 23.25
CA GLU A 82 8.66 2.69 21.93
C GLU A 82 8.08 4.12 22.04
N ALA A 83 7.18 4.35 22.99
CA ALA A 83 6.61 5.66 23.24
C ALA A 83 7.66 6.68 23.73
N GLU A 84 8.56 6.26 24.62
CA GLU A 84 9.67 7.08 25.12
C GLU A 84 10.67 7.46 24.00
N GLU A 85 11.01 6.53 23.12
CA GLU A 85 11.90 6.79 21.98
C GLU A 85 11.26 7.79 20.99
N LYS A 86 9.98 7.62 20.65
CA LYS A 86 9.24 8.59 19.81
C LYS A 86 9.24 9.98 20.45
N GLN A 87 8.96 10.07 21.75
CA GLN A 87 8.99 11.34 22.48
C GLN A 87 10.37 11.99 22.40
N LYS A 88 11.44 11.23 22.66
CA LYS A 88 12.82 11.72 22.63
C LYS A 88 13.20 12.25 21.26
N MET A 89 12.83 11.54 20.18
CA MET A 89 13.05 11.99 18.81
C MET A 89 12.40 13.36 18.53
N LEU A 90 11.18 13.59 19.03
CA LEU A 90 10.48 14.88 18.91
C LEU A 90 11.12 15.99 19.76
N GLU A 91 11.71 15.65 20.90
CA GLU A 91 12.41 16.61 21.74
C GLU A 91 13.77 17.01 21.18
N SER A 92 14.44 16.14 20.43
CA SER A 92 15.81 16.32 19.95
C SER A 92 15.93 16.49 18.43
N ILE A 93 14.89 17.02 17.75
CA ILE A 93 14.84 17.20 16.29
C ILE A 93 16.10 17.90 15.74
N LEU A 94 16.52 18.99 16.39
CA LEU A 94 17.66 19.80 15.95
C LEU A 94 19.04 19.18 16.22
N GLU A 95 19.10 18.16 17.09
CA GLU A 95 20.34 17.46 17.44
C GLU A 95 20.66 16.33 16.44
N ASN A 96 19.73 16.03 15.52
CA ASN A 96 19.85 14.91 14.61
C ASN A 96 20.68 15.27 13.37
N ASP A 97 21.99 15.02 13.42
CA ASP A 97 22.94 15.40 12.36
C ASP A 97 22.64 14.75 10.99
N PHE A 98 21.94 13.61 10.97
CA PHE A 98 21.54 12.92 9.74
C PHE A 98 20.61 13.74 8.83
N LEU A 99 19.91 14.74 9.38
CA LEU A 99 19.00 15.61 8.63
C LEU A 99 19.73 16.60 7.70
N PHE A 100 21.06 16.70 7.79
CA PHE A 100 21.83 17.79 7.18
C PHE A 100 22.88 17.33 6.16
N GLY A 101 22.76 16.10 5.66
CA GLY A 101 23.55 15.62 4.52
C GLY A 101 23.33 16.50 3.27
N GLY A 102 24.37 16.67 2.46
CA GLY A 102 24.26 17.32 1.15
C GLY A 102 23.36 16.52 0.21
N PHE A 103 22.68 17.21 -0.70
CA PHE A 103 21.85 16.57 -1.72
C PHE A 103 22.70 16.08 -2.89
N ASP A 104 22.51 14.84 -3.30
CA ASP A 104 23.16 14.26 -4.48
C ASP A 104 22.11 14.04 -5.58
N TRP A 105 22.29 14.64 -6.75
CA TRP A 105 21.37 14.48 -7.88
C TRP A 105 21.24 13.03 -8.34
N ASP A 106 22.24 12.19 -8.09
CA ASP A 106 22.15 10.77 -8.45
C ASP A 106 21.13 10.01 -7.58
N THR A 107 20.62 10.59 -6.47
CA THR A 107 19.49 10.02 -5.72
C THR A 107 18.15 10.18 -6.44
N LEU A 108 18.03 11.15 -7.36
CA LEU A 108 16.83 11.32 -8.21
C LEU A 108 16.82 10.38 -9.41
N LYS A 109 17.94 9.67 -9.67
CA LYS A 109 18.05 8.74 -10.79
C LYS A 109 17.55 7.37 -10.39
N ASN A 110 16.83 6.74 -11.31
CA ASN A 110 16.39 5.37 -11.15
C ASN A 110 17.47 4.42 -11.68
N PHE A 111 18.01 3.59 -10.79
CA PHE A 111 18.97 2.52 -11.10
C PHE A 111 18.41 1.12 -10.83
N GLU A 112 17.10 1.01 -10.55
CA GLU A 112 16.46 -0.26 -10.26
C GLU A 112 16.47 -1.17 -11.51
N ASN A 113 16.47 -2.47 -11.23
CA ASN A 113 16.41 -3.49 -12.26
C ASN A 113 14.94 -3.87 -12.52
N PHE A 114 14.65 -4.27 -13.75
CA PHE A 114 13.35 -4.83 -14.09
C PHE A 114 13.07 -6.11 -13.29
N ASP A 115 12.16 -6.03 -12.32
CA ASP A 115 11.90 -7.07 -11.31
C ASP A 115 11.02 -8.24 -11.81
N VAL A 116 10.44 -8.12 -13.00
CA VAL A 116 9.62 -9.20 -13.56
C VAL A 116 10.52 -10.35 -14.00
N GLN A 117 10.31 -11.53 -13.41
CA GLN A 117 11.08 -12.72 -13.77
C GLN A 117 10.81 -13.17 -15.19
N LYS A 118 11.88 -13.61 -15.87
CA LYS A 118 11.79 -14.16 -17.22
C LYS A 118 10.95 -15.46 -17.20
N PRO A 119 10.00 -15.64 -18.12
CA PRO A 119 9.22 -16.88 -18.21
C PRO A 119 10.10 -18.13 -18.30
N VAL A 120 9.64 -19.22 -17.70
CA VAL A 120 10.36 -20.50 -17.67
C VAL A 120 9.92 -21.39 -18.83
N LYS A 121 10.90 -21.94 -19.55
CA LYS A 121 10.63 -22.83 -20.69
C LYS A 121 9.92 -24.11 -20.23
N PRO A 122 8.79 -24.50 -20.83
CA PRO A 122 8.11 -25.74 -20.50
C PRO A 122 9.01 -26.94 -20.82
N GLN A 123 9.03 -27.93 -19.94
CA GLN A 123 9.75 -29.18 -20.17
C GLN A 123 8.90 -30.14 -20.99
N LYS A 124 9.54 -30.86 -21.91
CA LYS A 124 8.87 -31.89 -22.70
C LYS A 124 8.67 -33.14 -21.82
N PRO A 125 7.43 -33.65 -21.67
CA PRO A 125 7.20 -34.86 -20.90
C PRO A 125 7.87 -36.06 -21.58
N GLU A 126 8.39 -36.99 -20.78
CA GLU A 126 8.87 -38.28 -21.29
C GLU A 126 7.67 -39.12 -21.73
N PRO A 127 7.67 -39.69 -22.95
CA PRO A 127 6.56 -40.48 -23.43
C PRO A 127 6.47 -41.81 -22.68
N GLU A 128 5.25 -42.30 -22.47
CA GLU A 128 5.03 -43.66 -21.98
C GLU A 128 5.69 -44.70 -22.91
N PRO A 129 6.17 -45.83 -22.39
CA PRO A 129 6.77 -46.87 -23.21
C PRO A 129 5.74 -47.44 -24.19
N LYS A 130 6.15 -47.60 -25.45
CA LYS A 130 5.31 -48.17 -26.50
C LYS A 130 4.97 -49.62 -26.15
N PRO A 131 3.70 -50.06 -26.29
CA PRO A 131 3.33 -51.46 -26.11
C PRO A 131 4.16 -52.38 -27.01
N GLU A 132 4.70 -53.46 -26.45
CA GLU A 132 5.51 -54.41 -27.21
C GLU A 132 4.74 -55.71 -27.47
N ARG A 133 4.92 -56.29 -28.67
CA ARG A 133 4.23 -57.53 -29.03
C ARG A 133 4.63 -58.71 -28.11
N SER A 134 5.81 -58.63 -27.51
CA SER A 134 6.35 -59.56 -26.50
C SER A 134 5.63 -59.50 -25.15
N ASP A 135 4.85 -58.45 -24.86
CA ASP A 135 4.25 -58.27 -23.54
C ASP A 135 3.32 -59.43 -23.19
N PHE A 136 3.40 -59.87 -21.93
CA PHE A 136 2.59 -60.98 -21.41
C PHE A 136 1.08 -60.75 -21.64
N LYS A 137 0.65 -59.48 -21.60
CA LYS A 137 -0.73 -59.04 -21.82
C LYS A 137 -1.29 -59.52 -23.17
N TYR A 138 -0.46 -59.58 -24.22
CA TYR A 138 -0.86 -59.93 -25.59
C TYR A 138 -0.45 -61.35 -26.00
N ASN A 139 0.05 -62.15 -25.06
CA ASN A 139 0.50 -63.53 -25.28
C ASN A 139 -0.14 -64.51 -24.29
N LYS A 140 -1.41 -64.27 -23.91
CA LYS A 140 -2.13 -65.13 -22.97
C LYS A 140 -2.32 -66.53 -23.56
N LYS A 141 -1.82 -67.54 -22.84
CA LYS A 141 -1.90 -68.94 -23.24
C LYS A 141 -3.30 -69.50 -22.96
N LEU A 142 -3.83 -70.27 -23.90
CA LEU A 142 -5.05 -71.05 -23.72
C LEU A 142 -4.79 -72.24 -22.78
N GLY A 143 -5.80 -72.62 -21.98
CA GLY A 143 -5.77 -73.86 -21.20
C GLY A 143 -5.75 -75.12 -22.07
N PHE A 144 -5.18 -76.21 -21.56
CA PHE A 144 -4.85 -77.44 -22.30
C PHE A 144 -5.98 -78.02 -23.18
N ILE A 145 -7.24 -77.97 -22.72
CA ILE A 145 -8.39 -78.52 -23.46
C ILE A 145 -8.78 -77.64 -24.66
N LYS A 146 -8.59 -76.31 -24.57
CA LYS A 146 -8.92 -75.35 -25.64
C LYS A 146 -7.88 -75.32 -26.76
N LEU A 147 -6.68 -75.85 -26.51
CA LEU A 147 -5.55 -75.89 -27.46
C LEU A 147 -5.76 -76.92 -28.58
N LEU A 148 -6.68 -77.88 -28.39
CA LEU A 148 -6.94 -78.98 -29.32
C LEU A 148 -7.79 -78.55 -30.53
N SER A 149 -8.52 -77.43 -30.44
CA SER A 149 -9.29 -76.87 -31.56
C SER A 149 -8.44 -75.85 -32.33
N LYS A 150 -8.43 -75.95 -33.67
CA LYS A 150 -7.76 -74.98 -34.56
C LYS A 150 -8.44 -73.61 -34.47
N ASP A 151 -9.77 -73.58 -34.54
CA ASP A 151 -10.57 -72.35 -34.46
C ASP A 151 -10.36 -71.59 -33.14
N ASN A 152 -10.24 -72.29 -32.01
CA ASN A 152 -10.00 -71.63 -30.73
C ASN A 152 -8.58 -71.05 -30.61
N ARG A 153 -7.59 -71.69 -31.24
CA ARG A 153 -6.21 -71.16 -31.30
C ARG A 153 -6.15 -69.90 -32.16
N GLU A 154 -6.78 -69.92 -33.33
CA GLU A 154 -6.85 -68.76 -34.23
C GLU A 154 -7.64 -67.60 -33.59
N ARG A 155 -8.78 -67.87 -32.94
CA ARG A 155 -9.54 -66.85 -32.20
C ARG A 155 -8.73 -66.19 -31.09
N ASN A 156 -8.04 -66.96 -30.26
CA ASN A 156 -7.19 -66.40 -29.20
C ASN A 156 -6.00 -65.61 -29.76
N GLN A 157 -5.43 -66.03 -30.89
CA GLN A 157 -4.37 -65.26 -31.56
C GLN A 157 -4.90 -63.94 -32.12
N ASN A 158 -6.08 -63.96 -32.75
CA ASN A 158 -6.75 -62.78 -33.28
C ASN A 158 -7.14 -61.81 -32.16
N GLU A 159 -7.79 -62.29 -31.09
CA GLU A 159 -8.14 -61.47 -29.92
C GLU A 159 -6.91 -60.80 -29.29
N ASN A 160 -5.81 -61.56 -29.14
CA ASN A 160 -4.55 -61.02 -28.63
C ASN A 160 -3.90 -59.99 -29.57
N LEU A 161 -4.05 -60.17 -30.89
CA LEU A 161 -3.55 -59.22 -31.89
C LEU A 161 -4.42 -57.95 -31.95
N GLU A 162 -5.73 -58.09 -31.88
CA GLU A 162 -6.68 -56.97 -31.79
C GLU A 162 -6.45 -56.13 -30.53
N LEU A 163 -6.23 -56.76 -29.38
CA LEU A 163 -5.88 -56.08 -28.14
C LEU A 163 -4.55 -55.30 -28.24
N PHE A 164 -3.53 -55.91 -28.86
CA PHE A 164 -2.25 -55.23 -29.10
C PHE A 164 -2.41 -54.03 -30.02
N ASN A 165 -3.10 -54.21 -31.15
CA ASN A 165 -3.33 -53.12 -32.12
C ASN A 165 -4.13 -51.98 -31.49
N ALA A 166 -5.17 -52.28 -30.70
CA ALA A 166 -5.97 -51.29 -30.00
C ALA A 166 -5.18 -50.52 -28.94
N ASP A 167 -4.27 -51.17 -28.21
CA ASP A 167 -3.42 -50.50 -27.22
C ASP A 167 -2.30 -49.68 -27.88
N VAL A 168 -1.73 -50.15 -29.01
CA VAL A 168 -0.78 -49.37 -29.82
C VAL A 168 -1.45 -48.12 -30.40
N GLU A 169 -2.69 -48.24 -30.88
CA GLU A 169 -3.48 -47.11 -31.38
C GLU A 169 -3.75 -46.09 -30.27
N LYS A 170 -4.21 -46.55 -29.09
CA LYS A 170 -4.39 -45.67 -27.92
C LYS A 170 -3.11 -44.99 -27.48
N TRP A 171 -1.99 -45.71 -27.44
CA TRP A 171 -0.68 -45.14 -27.11
C TRP A 171 -0.27 -44.08 -28.13
N SER A 172 -0.47 -44.35 -29.42
CA SER A 172 -0.16 -43.38 -30.49
C SER A 172 -0.99 -42.11 -30.35
N GLN A 173 -2.29 -42.23 -30.10
CA GLN A 173 -3.19 -41.08 -29.85
C GLN A 173 -2.78 -40.32 -28.58
N PHE A 174 -2.38 -41.02 -27.52
CA PHE A 174 -1.90 -40.41 -26.29
C PHE A 174 -0.63 -39.58 -26.53
N VAL A 175 0.38 -40.15 -27.19
CA VAL A 175 1.64 -39.46 -27.52
C VAL A 175 1.39 -38.24 -28.40
N GLU A 176 0.51 -38.36 -29.40
CA GLU A 176 0.15 -37.24 -30.27
C GLU A 176 -0.55 -36.11 -29.50
N ASN A 177 -1.51 -36.45 -28.63
CA ASN A 177 -2.19 -35.46 -27.79
C ASN A 177 -1.24 -34.76 -26.81
N GLU A 178 -0.30 -35.50 -26.20
CA GLU A 178 0.71 -34.91 -25.30
C GLU A 178 1.70 -34.02 -26.06
N GLU A 179 2.09 -34.39 -27.28
CA GLU A 179 2.90 -33.53 -28.15
C GLU A 179 2.15 -32.23 -28.47
N GLN A 180 0.88 -32.30 -28.88
CA GLN A 180 0.07 -31.11 -29.16
C GLN A 180 -0.07 -30.20 -27.94
N ARG A 181 -0.28 -30.78 -26.74
CA ARG A 181 -0.32 -30.03 -25.47
C ARG A 181 1.02 -29.36 -25.18
N TYR A 182 2.13 -30.06 -25.38
CA TYR A 182 3.47 -29.50 -25.20
C TYR A 182 3.73 -28.35 -26.18
N GLN A 183 3.43 -28.53 -27.47
CA GLN A 183 3.57 -27.47 -28.48
C GLN A 183 2.71 -26.23 -28.15
N SER A 184 1.50 -26.43 -27.64
CA SER A 184 0.63 -25.32 -27.19
C SER A 184 1.25 -24.56 -26.01
N LYS A 185 1.87 -25.26 -25.06
CA LYS A 185 2.61 -24.63 -23.93
C LYS A 185 3.84 -23.88 -24.42
N VAL A 186 4.57 -24.42 -25.41
CA VAL A 186 5.74 -23.76 -26.02
C VAL A 186 5.32 -22.46 -26.72
N ALA A 187 4.25 -22.48 -27.52
CA ALA A 187 3.74 -21.28 -28.19
C ALA A 187 3.29 -20.20 -27.18
N LEU A 188 2.61 -20.59 -26.10
CA LEU A 188 2.27 -19.66 -25.01
C LEU A 188 3.53 -19.08 -24.36
N TYR A 189 4.54 -19.92 -24.07
CA TYR A 189 5.82 -19.49 -23.51
C TYR A 189 6.54 -18.50 -24.43
N GLU A 190 6.58 -18.73 -25.74
CA GLU A 190 7.18 -17.82 -26.72
C GLU A 190 6.48 -16.46 -26.71
N GLY A 191 5.15 -16.44 -26.69
CA GLY A 191 4.37 -15.20 -26.57
C GLY A 191 4.65 -14.45 -25.26
N LEU A 192 4.76 -15.16 -24.13
CA LEU A 192 5.12 -14.56 -22.84
C LEU A 192 6.54 -14.01 -22.83
N VAL A 193 7.49 -14.68 -23.47
CA VAL A 193 8.88 -14.21 -23.58
C VAL A 193 8.98 -12.96 -24.44
N GLU A 194 8.27 -12.89 -25.57
CA GLU A 194 8.25 -11.69 -26.41
C GLU A 194 7.62 -10.51 -25.68
N LYS A 195 6.50 -10.73 -24.97
CA LYS A 195 5.91 -9.71 -24.10
C LYS A 195 6.92 -9.24 -23.04
N TRP A 196 7.54 -10.15 -22.31
CA TRP A 196 8.53 -9.82 -21.28
C TRP A 196 9.71 -9.01 -21.85
N LYS A 197 10.21 -9.35 -23.05
CA LYS A 197 11.27 -8.58 -23.70
C LYS A 197 10.82 -7.16 -24.04
N HIS A 198 9.59 -7.01 -24.54
CA HIS A 198 9.03 -5.70 -24.87
C HIS A 198 8.85 -4.84 -23.62
N ASP A 199 8.25 -5.40 -22.57
CA ASP A 199 8.04 -4.72 -21.30
C ASP A 199 9.38 -4.31 -20.68
N LYS A 200 10.38 -5.20 -20.69
CA LYS A 200 11.74 -4.88 -20.23
C LYS A 200 12.38 -3.75 -21.03
N LEU A 201 12.28 -3.77 -22.36
CA LEU A 201 12.85 -2.74 -23.21
C LEU A 201 12.19 -1.38 -22.96
N ASN A 202 10.87 -1.35 -22.79
CA ASN A 202 10.14 -0.12 -22.47
C ASN A 202 10.59 0.43 -21.11
N TYR A 203 10.66 -0.42 -20.07
CA TYR A 203 11.17 -0.04 -18.75
C TYR A 203 12.60 0.51 -18.82
N ASP A 204 13.51 -0.17 -19.54
CA ASP A 204 14.90 0.28 -19.70
C ASP A 204 14.97 1.65 -20.41
N ASN A 205 14.12 1.90 -21.42
CA ASN A 205 14.06 3.17 -22.15
C ASN A 205 13.47 4.31 -21.31
N GLU A 206 12.37 4.04 -20.57
CA GLU A 206 11.72 5.00 -19.67
C GLU A 206 12.72 5.45 -18.59
N ARG A 207 13.38 4.49 -17.93
CA ARG A 207 14.44 4.76 -16.94
C ARG A 207 15.60 5.56 -17.52
N GLU A 208 16.05 5.25 -18.75
CA GLU A 208 17.13 6.02 -19.40
C GLU A 208 16.69 7.46 -19.72
N LEU A 209 15.44 7.66 -20.13
CA LEU A 209 14.88 8.97 -20.41
C LEU A 209 14.73 9.81 -19.13
N GLU A 210 14.20 9.23 -18.05
CA GLU A 210 14.11 9.85 -16.73
C GLU A 210 15.50 10.31 -16.24
N ASN A 211 16.49 9.42 -16.28
CA ASN A 211 17.85 9.74 -15.83
C ASN A 211 18.49 10.86 -16.68
N LYS A 212 18.24 10.88 -17.99
CA LYS A 212 18.67 11.98 -18.88
C LYS A 212 17.99 13.30 -18.53
N ASN A 213 16.70 13.27 -18.18
CA ASN A 213 15.99 14.47 -17.75
C ASN A 213 16.58 15.04 -16.45
N ILE A 214 16.98 14.18 -15.50
CA ILE A 214 17.69 14.61 -14.28
C ILE A 214 19.05 15.23 -14.62
N ASP A 215 19.80 14.67 -15.57
CA ASP A 215 21.06 15.25 -16.02
C ASP A 215 20.87 16.64 -16.68
N LEU A 216 19.84 16.79 -17.51
CA LEU A 216 19.49 18.08 -18.11
C LEU A 216 19.05 19.11 -17.04
N LEU A 217 18.29 18.68 -16.04
CA LEU A 217 17.88 19.50 -14.91
C LEU A 217 19.10 19.99 -14.11
N ARG A 218 20.07 19.10 -13.88
CA ARG A 218 21.35 19.42 -13.22
C ARG A 218 22.17 20.45 -14.01
N GLU A 219 22.20 20.33 -15.34
CA GLU A 219 22.85 21.29 -16.23
C GLU A 219 22.17 22.66 -16.14
N LYS A 220 20.87 22.74 -16.39
CA LYS A 220 20.09 23.99 -16.28
C LYS A 220 20.18 24.64 -14.89
N PHE A 221 20.17 23.83 -13.83
CA PHE A 221 20.38 24.32 -12.47
C PHE A 221 21.73 25.00 -12.31
N SER A 222 22.81 24.44 -12.86
CA SER A 222 24.15 25.04 -12.81
C SER A 222 24.26 26.36 -13.58
N GLU A 223 23.36 26.58 -14.54
CA GLU A 223 23.23 27.85 -15.28
C GLU A 223 22.36 28.89 -14.54
N GLY A 224 21.78 28.54 -13.39
CA GLY A 224 20.92 29.43 -12.61
C GLY A 224 19.49 29.55 -13.15
N ASN A 225 19.01 28.55 -13.92
CA ASN A 225 17.64 28.54 -14.40
C ASN A 225 16.63 28.45 -13.23
N GLN A 226 15.66 29.36 -13.20
CA GLN A 226 14.66 29.48 -12.13
C GLN A 226 13.92 28.17 -11.85
N GLU A 227 13.32 27.56 -12.87
CA GLU A 227 12.54 26.32 -12.74
C GLU A 227 13.40 25.19 -12.18
N SER A 228 14.66 25.09 -12.62
CA SER A 228 15.58 24.06 -12.15
C SER A 228 15.99 24.28 -10.69
N ILE A 229 16.10 25.54 -10.24
CA ILE A 229 16.34 25.91 -8.83
C ILE A 229 15.14 25.53 -7.96
N GLU A 230 13.93 25.82 -8.42
CA GLU A 230 12.69 25.45 -7.73
C GLU A 230 12.59 23.93 -7.57
N VAL A 231 12.76 23.17 -8.66
CA VAL A 231 12.71 21.70 -8.62
C VAL A 231 13.82 21.13 -7.72
N TYR A 232 15.02 21.72 -7.72
CA TYR A 232 16.11 21.30 -6.85
C TYR A 232 15.75 21.44 -5.36
N PHE A 233 15.28 22.62 -4.94
CA PHE A 233 14.93 22.85 -3.54
C PHE A 233 13.64 22.11 -3.13
N GLN A 234 12.69 21.95 -4.04
CA GLN A 234 11.52 21.08 -3.85
C GLN A 234 11.97 19.65 -3.51
N SER A 235 12.84 19.06 -4.35
CA SER A 235 13.37 17.70 -4.15
C SER A 235 14.08 17.54 -2.80
N ILE A 236 14.83 18.57 -2.38
CA ILE A 236 15.52 18.60 -1.09
C ILE A 236 14.56 18.55 0.09
N ILE A 237 13.45 19.28 -0.01
CA ILE A 237 12.45 19.36 1.06
C ILE A 237 11.67 18.05 1.11
N ASP A 238 11.35 17.45 -0.04
CA ASP A 238 10.63 16.19 -0.13
C ASP A 238 11.44 15.02 0.45
N GLU A 239 12.77 15.02 0.28
CA GLU A 239 13.68 14.02 0.86
C GLU A 239 13.85 14.13 2.39
N LEU A 240 13.52 15.27 3.01
CA LEU A 240 13.62 15.42 4.46
C LEU A 240 12.80 14.33 5.14
N ILE A 241 13.25 13.76 6.25
CA ILE A 241 12.48 12.81 7.05
C ILE A 241 12.16 13.47 8.37
N PHE A 242 10.88 13.70 8.63
CA PHE A 242 10.42 14.27 9.89
C PHE A 242 10.07 13.15 10.90
N PRO A 243 10.31 13.37 12.20
CA PRO A 243 10.01 12.37 13.24
C PRO A 243 8.52 12.32 13.62
N VAL A 244 7.67 13.08 12.94
CA VAL A 244 6.21 13.02 13.04
C VAL A 244 5.68 12.41 11.75
N GLU A 245 4.78 11.44 11.87
CA GLU A 245 4.06 10.88 10.73
C GLU A 245 2.84 11.75 10.42
N TYR A 246 2.82 12.37 9.25
CA TYR A 246 1.69 13.16 8.76
C TYR A 246 1.73 13.25 7.24
N SER A 247 0.60 13.63 6.62
CA SER A 247 0.55 13.92 5.18
C SER A 247 1.35 15.19 4.91
N ARG A 248 2.38 15.06 4.07
CA ARG A 248 3.28 16.15 3.73
C ARG A 248 2.95 16.71 2.38
N ASP A 249 3.10 18.02 2.29
CA ASP A 249 3.00 18.78 1.06
C ASP A 249 3.91 19.99 1.19
N SER A 250 4.53 20.39 0.10
CA SER A 250 5.33 21.61 0.08
C SER A 250 5.43 22.18 -1.33
N PHE A 251 5.53 23.50 -1.40
CA PHE A 251 5.64 24.23 -2.65
C PHE A 251 6.79 25.21 -2.56
N VAL A 252 7.55 25.33 -3.64
CA VAL A 252 8.75 26.16 -3.70
C VAL A 252 8.68 27.09 -4.91
N GLU A 253 8.87 28.39 -4.67
CA GLU A 253 9.05 29.40 -5.73
C GLU A 253 10.37 30.14 -5.52
N TYR A 254 11.12 30.35 -6.60
CA TYR A 254 12.36 31.10 -6.56
C TYR A 254 12.20 32.44 -7.27
N ASN A 255 12.42 33.52 -6.52
CA ASN A 255 12.42 34.86 -7.10
C ASN A 255 13.83 35.24 -7.56
N VAL A 256 14.03 35.30 -8.87
CA VAL A 256 15.34 35.60 -9.48
C VAL A 256 15.80 37.05 -9.21
N GLU A 257 14.88 38.02 -9.20
CA GLU A 257 15.24 39.43 -9.01
C GLU A 257 15.71 39.74 -7.58
N GLY A 258 15.07 39.11 -6.60
CA GLY A 258 15.35 39.29 -5.19
C GLY A 258 16.27 38.23 -4.57
N ASN A 259 16.67 37.20 -5.33
CA ASN A 259 17.45 36.05 -4.87
C ASN A 259 16.89 35.41 -3.60
N TYR A 260 15.57 35.27 -3.51
CA TYR A 260 14.92 34.65 -2.36
C TYR A 260 14.02 33.49 -2.75
N LEU A 261 13.92 32.53 -1.85
CA LEU A 261 13.10 31.34 -2.01
C LEU A 261 11.86 31.45 -1.12
N ILE A 262 10.67 31.26 -1.67
CA ILE A 262 9.43 31.10 -0.90
C ILE A 262 9.13 29.61 -0.79
N VAL A 263 8.84 29.14 0.42
CA VAL A 263 8.46 27.77 0.72
C VAL A 263 7.14 27.76 1.48
N ASP A 264 6.07 27.27 0.85
CA ASP A 264 4.84 26.92 1.55
C ASP A 264 4.98 25.48 2.05
N LEU A 265 4.97 25.28 3.36
CA LEU A 265 5.23 23.99 4.01
C LEU A 265 4.00 23.53 4.79
N LYS A 266 3.49 22.34 4.47
CA LYS A 266 2.49 21.67 5.30
C LYS A 266 3.15 21.19 6.58
N LEU A 267 2.59 21.62 7.70
CA LEU A 267 3.03 21.29 9.05
C LEU A 267 2.06 20.29 9.69
N PRO A 268 2.55 19.48 10.66
CA PRO A 268 1.66 18.61 11.41
C PRO A 268 0.70 19.43 12.28
N THR A 269 -0.47 18.84 12.52
CA THR A 269 -1.42 19.29 13.53
C THR A 269 -1.06 18.73 14.90
N ILE A 270 -1.71 19.23 15.96
CA ILE A 270 -1.51 18.69 17.31
C ILE A 270 -1.99 17.24 17.45
N GLU A 271 -2.88 16.79 16.55
CA GLU A 271 -3.44 15.44 16.56
C GLU A 271 -2.46 14.40 15.99
N ASP A 272 -1.50 14.84 15.17
CA ASP A 272 -0.45 13.99 14.62
C ASP A 272 0.63 13.62 15.65
N LEU A 273 0.64 14.28 16.82
CA LEU A 273 1.66 14.02 17.84
C LEU A 273 1.30 12.79 18.71
N PRO A 274 2.30 11.95 19.04
CA PRO A 274 2.10 10.83 19.95
C PRO A 274 1.71 11.35 21.34
N THR A 275 0.58 10.84 21.86
CA THR A 275 0.04 11.26 23.16
C THR A 275 0.35 10.29 24.29
N ILE A 276 0.76 9.06 23.96
CA ILE A 276 1.04 7.98 24.91
C ILE A 276 2.37 8.26 25.63
N LYS A 277 2.33 8.22 26.97
CA LYS A 277 3.50 8.33 27.83
C LYS A 277 4.00 6.97 28.29
N GLU A 278 3.09 6.09 28.70
CA GLU A 278 3.42 4.75 29.18
C GLU A 278 2.24 3.80 28.93
N VAL A 279 2.55 2.52 28.79
CA VAL A 279 1.55 1.45 28.67
C VAL A 279 1.66 0.53 29.88
N LYS A 280 0.54 0.28 30.56
CA LYS A 280 0.46 -0.55 31.76
C LYS A 280 -0.42 -1.76 31.56
N TYR A 281 0.08 -2.95 31.83
CA TYR A 281 -0.75 -4.16 31.84
C TYR A 281 -1.48 -4.35 33.17
N ILE A 282 -2.82 -4.34 33.14
CA ILE A 282 -3.68 -4.52 34.32
C ILE A 282 -4.07 -5.99 34.45
N LYS A 283 -3.34 -6.75 35.28
CA LYS A 283 -3.55 -8.20 35.51
C LYS A 283 -4.98 -8.59 35.83
N SER A 284 -5.68 -7.80 36.65
CA SER A 284 -7.05 -8.11 37.09
C SER A 284 -8.08 -8.04 35.96
N ARG A 285 -7.80 -7.24 34.92
CA ARG A 285 -8.70 -7.02 33.77
C ARG A 285 -8.18 -7.65 32.49
N LYS A 286 -6.92 -8.12 32.48
CA LYS A 286 -6.21 -8.63 31.29
C LYS A 286 -6.22 -7.62 30.13
N GLU A 287 -6.04 -6.34 30.45
CA GLU A 287 -6.05 -5.25 29.46
C GLU A 287 -4.77 -4.41 29.56
N PHE A 288 -4.34 -3.88 28.42
CA PHE A 288 -3.35 -2.80 28.38
C PHE A 288 -4.05 -1.47 28.60
N LYS A 289 -3.48 -0.64 29.46
CA LYS A 289 -3.94 0.71 29.73
C LYS A 289 -2.87 1.69 29.34
N GLU A 290 -3.18 2.52 28.35
CA GLU A 290 -2.37 3.67 27.98
C GLU A 290 -2.56 4.79 28.98
N VAL A 291 -1.45 5.44 29.35
CA VAL A 291 -1.44 6.66 30.13
C VAL A 291 -0.89 7.74 29.21
N ALA A 292 -1.71 8.75 28.95
CA ALA A 292 -1.33 9.87 28.10
C ALA A 292 -0.56 10.96 28.86
N PHE A 293 0.18 11.78 28.13
CA PHE A 293 0.73 13.02 28.66
C PHE A 293 -0.36 14.03 29.03
N SER A 294 -0.01 14.97 29.91
CA SER A 294 -0.88 16.10 30.21
C SER A 294 -1.03 17.02 28.99
N LYS A 295 -2.20 17.64 28.80
CA LYS A 295 -2.44 18.62 27.72
C LYS A 295 -1.37 19.71 27.65
N THR A 296 -0.99 20.29 28.79
CA THR A 296 0.05 21.34 28.86
C THR A 296 1.41 20.88 28.36
N TYR A 297 1.73 19.59 28.52
CA TYR A 297 2.98 19.02 28.00
C TYR A 297 2.91 18.88 26.46
N ILE A 298 1.81 18.32 25.94
CA ILE A 298 1.60 18.17 24.49
C ILE A 298 1.57 19.54 23.79
N ASP A 299 0.88 20.54 24.35
CA ASP A 299 0.85 21.89 23.79
C ASP A 299 2.27 22.48 23.63
N LYS A 300 3.14 22.28 24.64
CA LYS A 300 4.53 22.74 24.61
C LYS A 300 5.39 21.95 23.63
N LEU A 301 5.22 20.63 23.59
CA LEU A 301 5.93 19.76 22.67
C LEU A 301 5.56 20.10 21.23
N TYR A 302 4.27 20.32 20.95
CA TYR A 302 3.76 20.73 19.65
C TYR A 302 4.43 22.02 19.15
N GLU A 303 4.43 23.07 19.96
CA GLU A 303 5.11 24.32 19.58
C GLU A 303 6.61 24.10 19.31
N LYS A 304 7.29 23.34 20.17
CA LYS A 304 8.71 23.02 20.00
C LYS A 304 8.95 22.29 18.68
N VAL A 305 8.14 21.29 18.36
CA VAL A 305 8.23 20.50 17.13
C VAL A 305 8.07 21.41 15.92
N ILE A 306 6.97 22.18 15.85
CA ILE A 306 6.68 23.05 14.71
C ILE A 306 7.82 24.03 14.41
N TYR A 307 8.31 24.74 15.43
CA TYR A 307 9.42 25.67 15.22
C TYR A 307 10.74 24.96 14.90
N SER A 308 10.95 23.74 15.40
CA SER A 308 12.13 22.93 15.06
C SER A 308 12.10 22.47 13.61
N LEU A 309 10.93 22.05 13.08
CA LEU A 309 10.77 21.65 11.68
C LEU A 309 11.12 22.81 10.74
N VAL A 310 10.61 24.01 11.03
CA VAL A 310 10.93 25.23 10.26
C VAL A 310 12.44 25.48 10.24
N LEU A 311 13.12 25.35 11.39
CA LEU A 311 14.57 25.49 11.49
C LEU A 311 15.35 24.42 10.70
N VAL A 312 14.87 23.17 10.71
CA VAL A 312 15.47 22.08 9.91
C VAL A 312 15.42 22.43 8.42
N VAL A 313 14.26 22.91 7.94
CA VAL A 313 14.09 23.29 6.53
C VAL A 313 15.01 24.45 6.15
N PHE A 314 15.10 25.51 6.97
CA PHE A 314 16.08 26.59 6.75
C PHE A 314 17.51 26.06 6.65
N LYS A 315 17.94 25.25 7.61
CA LYS A 315 19.29 24.69 7.60
C LYS A 315 19.55 23.84 6.36
N LYS A 316 18.59 22.99 5.98
CA LYS A 316 18.74 22.12 4.81
C LYS A 316 18.89 22.94 3.52
N ILE A 317 18.04 23.95 3.32
CA ILE A 317 18.11 24.84 2.14
C ILE A 317 19.47 25.56 2.09
N PHE A 318 19.89 26.20 3.18
CA PHE A 318 21.15 26.95 3.19
C PHE A 318 22.38 26.06 3.02
N ILE A 319 22.41 24.86 3.62
CA ILE A 319 23.50 23.90 3.41
C ILE A 319 23.57 23.44 1.95
N SER A 320 22.43 23.15 1.33
CA SER A 320 22.37 22.72 -0.07
C SER A 320 22.77 23.83 -1.04
N ASP A 321 22.44 25.09 -0.72
CA ASP A 321 22.78 26.25 -1.54
C ASP A 321 24.28 26.64 -1.45
N ASN A 322 25.03 26.18 -0.44
CA ASN A 322 26.42 26.62 -0.19
C ASN A 322 27.38 26.55 -1.40
N ARG A 323 27.14 25.64 -2.34
CA ARG A 323 27.99 25.50 -3.52
C ARG A 323 27.71 26.53 -4.62
N TYR A 324 26.45 26.93 -4.80
CA TYR A 324 26.00 27.74 -5.93
C TYR A 324 25.64 29.17 -5.52
N ASN A 325 25.19 29.33 -4.28
CA ASN A 325 24.90 30.61 -3.65
C ASN A 325 23.86 31.45 -4.42
N TYR A 326 22.80 30.79 -4.87
CA TYR A 326 21.66 31.43 -5.54
C TYR A 326 20.73 32.11 -4.52
N VAL A 327 20.63 31.59 -3.30
CA VAL A 327 19.63 32.02 -2.32
C VAL A 327 20.24 32.95 -1.26
N GLU A 328 19.85 34.23 -1.26
CA GLU A 328 20.22 35.21 -0.23
C GLU A 328 19.30 35.12 1.00
N SER A 329 17.99 34.95 0.79
CA SER A 329 17.01 34.78 1.87
C SER A 329 15.97 33.70 1.55
N VAL A 330 15.38 33.15 2.59
CA VAL A 330 14.32 32.14 2.49
C VAL A 330 13.12 32.63 3.30
N ILE A 331 11.93 32.47 2.74
CA ILE A 331 10.65 32.75 3.36
C ILE A 331 9.94 31.40 3.52
N ILE A 332 9.64 31.00 4.76
CA ILE A 332 8.87 29.78 5.03
C ILE A 332 7.50 30.17 5.56
N ASN A 333 6.45 29.73 4.87
CA ASN A 333 5.07 29.83 5.28
C ASN A 333 4.57 28.45 5.73
N GLY A 334 4.25 28.31 7.01
CA GLY A 334 3.74 27.06 7.55
C GLY A 334 2.21 27.06 7.51
N PHE A 335 1.62 26.13 6.77
CA PHE A 335 0.18 25.89 6.77
C PHE A 335 -0.16 24.53 7.34
N ILE A 336 -1.41 24.37 7.75
CA ILE A 336 -1.97 23.09 8.20
C ILE A 336 -3.24 22.84 7.40
N GLU A 337 -3.68 21.60 7.32
CA GLU A 337 -5.04 21.28 6.88
C GLU A 337 -5.91 21.05 8.11
N THR A 338 -7.06 21.71 8.16
CA THR A 338 -7.99 21.54 9.26
C THR A 338 -9.43 21.82 8.85
N VAL A 339 -10.38 21.35 9.66
CA VAL A 339 -11.81 21.60 9.46
C VAL A 339 -12.17 22.85 10.23
N ASP A 340 -12.77 23.84 9.56
CA ASP A 340 -13.36 24.97 10.25
C ASP A 340 -14.58 24.48 11.05
N LEU A 341 -14.51 24.51 12.37
CA LEU A 341 -15.57 24.03 13.25
C LEU A 341 -16.90 24.79 13.12
N SER A 342 -16.90 25.99 12.55
CA SER A 342 -18.09 26.80 12.34
C SER A 342 -18.81 26.48 11.02
N THR A 343 -18.08 26.07 9.99
CA THR A 343 -18.62 25.77 8.65
C THR A 343 -18.60 24.28 8.30
N GLY A 344 -17.79 23.48 8.99
CA GLY A 344 -17.53 22.06 8.69
C GLY A 344 -16.67 21.84 7.44
N LEU A 345 -16.12 22.90 6.84
CA LEU A 345 -15.36 22.84 5.60
C LEU A 345 -13.86 22.69 5.86
N ASN A 346 -13.18 21.91 5.03
CA ASN A 346 -11.73 21.85 5.03
C ASN A 346 -11.16 23.19 4.57
N HIS A 347 -10.10 23.64 5.23
CA HIS A 347 -9.33 24.80 4.82
C HIS A 347 -7.86 24.63 5.22
N SER A 348 -7.00 25.40 4.56
CA SER A 348 -5.55 25.32 4.75
C SER A 348 -4.96 26.63 5.26
N PRO A 349 -5.20 27.01 6.54
CA PRO A 349 -4.72 28.28 7.05
C PRO A 349 -3.20 28.25 7.28
N PHE A 350 -2.54 29.35 6.94
CA PHE A 350 -1.17 29.59 7.40
C PHE A 350 -1.20 29.90 8.90
N ILE A 351 -0.37 29.21 9.67
CA ILE A 351 -0.25 29.38 11.13
C ILE A 351 1.03 30.11 11.53
N LEU A 352 2.02 30.15 10.62
CA LEU A 352 3.26 30.89 10.78
C LEU A 352 3.86 31.32 9.45
N SER A 353 4.68 32.37 9.49
CA SER A 353 5.50 32.82 8.37
C SER A 353 6.75 33.52 8.91
N THR A 354 7.93 33.24 8.32
CA THR A 354 9.17 33.90 8.70
C THR A 354 10.13 33.98 7.52
N GLU A 355 10.82 35.13 7.42
CA GLU A 355 11.90 35.37 6.46
C GLU A 355 13.23 35.36 7.21
N VAL A 356 14.24 34.72 6.62
CA VAL A 356 15.59 34.69 7.18
C VAL A 356 16.63 34.82 6.07
N LYS A 357 17.63 35.68 6.28
CA LYS A 357 18.80 35.77 5.40
C LYS A 357 19.82 34.69 5.72
N LYS A 358 20.49 34.18 4.69
CA LYS A 358 21.53 33.15 4.82
C LYS A 358 22.65 33.56 5.78
N SER A 359 23.15 34.80 5.64
CA SER A 359 24.21 35.35 6.50
C SER A 359 23.83 35.44 7.98
N ASP A 360 22.57 35.75 8.29
CA ASP A 360 22.05 35.82 9.65
C ASP A 360 21.84 34.42 10.25
N PHE A 361 21.62 33.41 9.41
CA PHE A 361 21.42 32.02 9.83
C PHE A 361 22.74 31.27 10.08
N GLU A 362 23.78 31.53 9.30
CA GLU A 362 25.08 30.85 9.41
C GLU A 362 25.76 31.00 10.78
N ILE A 363 25.47 32.09 11.49
CA ILE A 363 26.04 32.36 12.82
C ILE A 363 25.32 31.60 13.96
N ILE A 364 24.30 30.82 13.65
CA ILE A 364 23.40 30.20 14.63
C ILE A 364 23.88 28.81 15.04
N ASN A 365 24.03 28.61 16.35
CA ASN A 365 24.29 27.29 16.93
C ASN A 365 22.96 26.58 17.25
N LEU A 366 22.45 25.80 16.29
CA LEU A 366 21.18 25.10 16.44
C LEU A 366 21.15 24.05 17.57
N ALA A 367 22.30 23.49 17.96
CA ALA A 367 22.35 22.50 19.03
C ALA A 367 22.00 23.09 20.41
N ASN A 368 22.02 24.41 20.56
CA ASN A 368 21.81 25.09 21.84
C ASN A 368 20.74 26.20 21.76
N ILE A 369 19.90 26.18 20.72
CA ILE A 369 18.89 27.22 20.52
C ILE A 369 17.52 26.76 21.02
N ASP A 370 16.77 27.70 21.58
CA ASP A 370 15.33 27.53 21.76
C ASP A 370 14.61 27.94 20.45
N PRO A 371 13.92 27.01 19.76
CA PRO A 371 13.31 27.28 18.46
C PRO A 371 12.27 28.41 18.49
N LYS A 372 11.51 28.51 19.59
CA LYS A 372 10.43 29.49 19.73
C LYS A 372 11.01 30.88 19.98
N GLU A 373 12.00 31.01 20.84
CA GLU A 373 12.67 32.28 21.09
C GLU A 373 13.43 32.77 19.86
N TRP A 374 14.05 31.85 19.11
CA TRP A 374 14.65 32.17 17.80
C TRP A 374 13.61 32.75 16.83
N PHE A 375 12.47 32.07 16.67
CA PHE A 375 11.40 32.50 15.76
C PHE A 375 10.90 33.91 16.11
N ARG A 376 10.68 34.19 17.40
CA ARG A 376 10.28 35.51 17.88
C ARG A 376 11.35 36.58 17.61
N LYS A 377 12.63 36.26 17.82
CA LYS A 377 13.75 37.19 17.60
C LYS A 377 13.88 37.59 16.12
N ASN A 378 13.64 36.66 15.20
CA ASN A 378 13.65 36.90 13.76
C ASN A 378 12.39 37.56 13.21
N LYS A 379 11.53 38.11 14.09
CA LYS A 379 10.29 38.77 13.72
C LYS A 379 9.33 37.86 12.93
N GLY A 380 9.43 36.55 13.13
CA GLY A 380 8.48 35.60 12.57
C GLY A 380 7.07 35.89 13.08
N ILE A 381 6.10 35.76 12.20
CA ILE A 381 4.68 35.97 12.49
C ILE A 381 4.07 34.60 12.74
N SER A 382 3.41 34.41 13.87
CA SER A 382 2.70 33.16 14.17
C SER A 382 1.45 33.42 14.98
N ALA A 383 0.53 32.46 15.01
CA ALA A 383 -0.62 32.51 15.89
C ALA A 383 -0.17 32.64 17.36
N THR A 384 -0.95 33.37 18.17
CA THR A 384 -0.63 33.55 19.61
C THR A 384 -0.47 32.22 20.36
N LYS A 385 -1.22 31.21 19.93
CA LYS A 385 -1.01 29.80 20.23
C LYS A 385 -1.16 29.01 18.94
N LEU A 386 -0.20 28.16 18.61
CA LEU A 386 -0.30 27.30 17.44
C LEU A 386 -1.46 26.30 17.57
N THR A 387 -1.87 25.98 18.81
CA THR A 387 -2.98 25.06 19.09
C THR A 387 -4.36 25.64 18.76
N THR A 388 -4.51 26.96 18.66
CA THR A 388 -5.81 27.60 18.38
C THR A 388 -6.07 27.81 16.89
N LEU A 389 -5.12 27.38 16.04
CA LEU A 389 -5.21 27.37 14.56
C LEU A 389 -5.70 28.71 13.97
N THR A 390 -5.31 29.83 14.59
CA THR A 390 -5.72 31.15 14.13
C THR A 390 -4.92 31.51 12.87
N PRO A 391 -5.57 31.79 11.73
CA PRO A 391 -4.86 32.10 10.50
C PRO A 391 -4.00 33.35 10.62
N VAL A 392 -2.83 33.29 9.99
CA VAL A 392 -1.83 34.36 9.90
C VAL A 392 -1.63 34.73 8.44
N ALA A 393 -1.45 36.01 8.13
CA ALA A 393 -1.09 36.42 6.78
C ALA A 393 0.41 36.11 6.51
N PRO A 394 0.75 35.38 5.44
CA PRO A 394 2.14 35.10 5.08
C PRO A 394 2.88 36.38 4.66
N ILE A 395 4.20 36.44 4.92
CA ILE A 395 5.06 37.61 4.62
C ILE A 395 5.19 37.82 3.10
N ALA A 396 5.33 36.73 2.36
CA ALA A 396 5.25 36.69 0.91
C ALA A 396 4.43 35.45 0.52
N ARG A 397 3.67 35.54 -0.57
CA ARG A 397 2.93 34.42 -1.13
C ARG A 397 3.61 33.95 -2.40
N ILE A 398 3.59 32.65 -2.61
CA ILE A 398 3.83 32.08 -3.92
C ILE A 398 2.81 32.70 -4.88
N ASN A 399 3.28 33.17 -6.04
CA ASN A 399 2.42 33.69 -7.08
C ASN A 399 1.69 32.52 -7.75
N ARG A 400 0.48 32.24 -7.24
CA ARG A 400 -0.40 31.19 -7.76
C ARG A 400 -1.07 31.55 -9.09
N GLU A 401 -0.74 32.72 -9.67
CA GLU A 401 -1.11 33.10 -11.05
C GLU A 401 -0.01 32.69 -12.06
N ASP A 402 1.09 32.07 -11.62
CA ASP A 402 2.10 31.39 -12.44
C ASP A 402 1.63 29.93 -12.71
N ASP A 403 1.69 29.49 -13.98
CA ASP A 403 1.18 28.23 -14.57
C ASP A 403 1.62 26.91 -13.88
N ARG A 404 2.36 27.00 -12.77
CA ARG A 404 3.05 25.88 -12.12
C ARG A 404 2.51 25.52 -10.73
N PHE A 405 1.65 26.35 -10.14
CA PHE A 405 1.02 26.11 -8.83
C PHE A 405 -0.45 26.50 -8.81
N VAL A 406 -1.29 25.74 -9.51
CA VAL A 406 -2.74 25.83 -9.29
C VAL A 406 -3.09 24.90 -8.14
N ASP A 407 -2.93 25.42 -6.91
CA ASP A 407 -3.87 25.08 -5.84
C ASP A 407 -5.26 25.15 -6.47
N GLY A 408 -6.10 24.13 -6.30
CA GLY A 408 -7.43 24.08 -6.92
C GLY A 408 -8.21 25.36 -6.63
N TYR A 409 -8.07 26.34 -7.51
CA TYR A 409 -8.82 27.56 -7.50
C TYR A 409 -10.08 27.22 -8.26
N GLU A 410 -11.24 27.60 -7.72
CA GLU A 410 -12.54 27.31 -8.33
C GLU A 410 -12.64 27.97 -9.71
N ILE A 411 -12.15 27.30 -10.76
CA ILE A 411 -12.23 27.80 -12.14
C ILE A 411 -13.69 27.97 -12.53
N ILE A 412 -14.53 27.08 -12.01
CA ILE A 412 -15.96 27.03 -12.23
C ILE A 412 -16.67 28.36 -11.85
N ASN A 413 -16.21 29.07 -10.82
CA ASN A 413 -16.83 30.32 -10.38
C ASN A 413 -16.32 31.56 -11.14
N THR A 414 -15.24 31.40 -11.92
CA THR A 414 -14.64 32.45 -12.76
C THR A 414 -14.96 32.34 -14.26
N MET A 415 -15.64 31.26 -14.69
CA MET A 415 -16.01 31.06 -16.10
C MET A 415 -17.29 31.83 -16.47
N ASP A 416 -17.19 32.65 -17.51
CA ASP A 416 -18.34 33.31 -18.14
C ASP A 416 -19.18 32.31 -18.96
N ASP A 417 -20.47 32.62 -19.15
CA ASP A 417 -21.47 31.80 -19.88
C ASP A 417 -21.09 31.47 -21.36
N ASP A 418 -19.94 31.95 -21.87
CA ASP A 418 -19.45 31.79 -23.25
C ASP A 418 -18.04 31.19 -23.36
N THR A 419 -17.46 30.67 -22.27
CA THR A 419 -16.10 30.08 -22.28
C THR A 419 -16.02 28.84 -23.18
N ASN A 420 -15.05 28.81 -24.10
CA ASN A 420 -14.78 27.66 -24.95
C ASN A 420 -13.79 26.69 -24.30
N LEU A 421 -14.27 25.53 -23.85
CA LEU A 421 -13.45 24.53 -23.12
C LEU A 421 -12.28 23.98 -23.95
N ALA A 422 -12.43 23.92 -25.27
CA ALA A 422 -11.37 23.42 -26.16
C ALA A 422 -10.20 24.42 -26.31
N SER A 423 -10.39 25.65 -25.86
CA SER A 423 -9.42 26.75 -25.93
C SER A 423 -8.81 27.12 -24.57
N LEU A 424 -9.26 26.50 -23.48
CA LEU A 424 -8.68 26.65 -22.14
C LEU A 424 -7.25 26.15 -22.11
N ASP A 425 -6.45 26.61 -21.16
CA ASP A 425 -5.15 25.97 -20.89
C ASP A 425 -5.34 24.50 -20.47
N TRP A 426 -4.31 23.67 -20.70
CA TRP A 426 -4.38 22.24 -20.42
C TRP A 426 -4.54 21.99 -18.91
N MET A 427 -3.89 22.82 -18.10
CA MET A 427 -3.99 22.80 -16.64
C MET A 427 -5.39 23.21 -16.16
N ASP A 428 -5.96 24.26 -16.76
CA ASP A 428 -7.32 24.71 -16.45
C ASP A 428 -8.37 23.65 -16.78
N PHE A 429 -8.17 22.95 -17.90
CA PHE A 429 -9.05 21.87 -18.30
C PHE A 429 -8.98 20.69 -17.33
N GLU A 430 -7.78 20.27 -16.92
CA GLU A 430 -7.59 19.19 -15.94
C GLU A 430 -8.21 19.54 -14.57
N ASN A 431 -8.02 20.77 -14.12
CA ASN A 431 -8.64 21.27 -12.88
C ASN A 431 -10.16 21.33 -12.96
N LEU A 432 -10.72 21.81 -14.08
CA LEU A 432 -12.16 21.80 -14.32
C LEU A 432 -12.74 20.39 -14.25
N ILE A 433 -12.07 19.40 -14.85
CA ILE A 433 -12.49 18.00 -14.79
C ILE A 433 -12.47 17.53 -13.33
N ARG A 434 -11.40 17.80 -12.58
CA ARG A 434 -11.33 17.45 -11.15
C ARG A 434 -12.52 18.00 -10.37
N GLU A 435 -12.77 19.31 -10.44
CA GLU A 435 -13.88 19.93 -9.71
C GLU A 435 -15.25 19.37 -10.12
N LEU A 436 -15.46 19.14 -11.42
CA LEU A 436 -16.69 18.56 -11.93
C LEU A 436 -16.94 17.17 -11.34
N PHE A 437 -15.92 16.32 -11.31
CA PHE A 437 -16.05 14.98 -10.77
C PHE A 437 -16.20 14.98 -9.25
N GLU A 438 -15.54 15.88 -8.53
CA GLU A 438 -15.75 16.06 -7.10
C GLU A 438 -17.23 16.36 -6.79
N LYS A 439 -17.83 17.28 -7.55
CA LYS A 439 -19.26 17.60 -7.43
C LYS A 439 -20.17 16.43 -7.82
N GLU A 440 -19.89 15.73 -8.91
CA GLU A 440 -20.67 14.58 -9.36
C GLU A 440 -20.64 13.42 -8.35
N PHE A 441 -19.49 13.15 -7.74
CA PHE A 441 -19.35 12.07 -6.76
C PHE A 441 -19.91 12.43 -5.38
N ASN A 442 -19.71 13.66 -4.91
CA ASN A 442 -20.29 14.13 -3.65
C ASN A 442 -21.83 14.18 -3.70
N SER A 443 -22.42 14.36 -4.87
CA SER A 443 -23.88 14.34 -5.08
C SER A 443 -24.52 12.97 -4.81
N ASN A 444 -23.75 11.89 -4.83
CA ASN A 444 -24.21 10.51 -4.63
C ASN A 444 -23.91 9.96 -3.22
N GLY A 445 -23.47 10.81 -2.28
CA GLY A 445 -23.25 10.43 -0.87
C GLY A 445 -21.96 9.65 -0.62
N GLY A 446 -21.03 9.64 -1.58
CA GLY A 446 -19.68 9.10 -1.40
C GLY A 446 -18.67 10.21 -1.15
N GLU A 447 -17.88 10.09 -0.08
CA GLU A 447 -16.77 10.99 0.23
C GLU A 447 -15.61 10.68 -0.73
N VAL A 448 -15.61 11.33 -1.89
CA VAL A 448 -14.58 11.13 -2.91
C VAL A 448 -13.42 12.09 -2.66
N LYS A 449 -12.32 11.57 -2.14
CA LYS A 449 -11.03 12.26 -2.13
C LYS A 449 -10.47 12.26 -3.55
N ILE A 450 -10.35 13.43 -4.17
CA ILE A 450 -9.60 13.59 -5.41
C ILE A 450 -8.19 14.05 -5.09
N THR A 451 -7.21 13.16 -5.28
CA THR A 451 -5.79 13.49 -5.12
C THR A 451 -5.16 13.74 -6.48
N GLN A 452 -4.25 14.71 -6.56
CA GLN A 452 -3.37 14.88 -7.71
C GLN A 452 -2.49 13.62 -7.81
N ALA A 453 -2.52 12.93 -8.93
CA ALA A 453 -1.57 11.85 -9.13
C ALA A 453 -0.17 12.44 -9.36
N SER A 454 0.86 11.76 -8.87
CA SER A 454 2.22 12.07 -9.30
C SER A 454 2.27 11.98 -10.83
N ARG A 455 3.20 12.70 -11.46
CA ARG A 455 3.38 12.79 -12.91
C ARG A 455 3.74 11.45 -13.60
N ASP A 456 3.48 10.31 -12.97
CA ASP A 456 3.77 8.99 -13.49
C ASP A 456 2.49 8.37 -14.08
N GLY A 457 2.49 8.18 -15.41
CA GLY A 457 1.47 7.39 -16.11
C GLY A 457 0.26 8.16 -16.67
N GLY A 458 0.25 9.50 -16.60
CA GLY A 458 -0.78 10.34 -17.22
C GLY A 458 -2.16 10.24 -16.57
N VAL A 459 -2.22 10.06 -15.25
CA VAL A 459 -3.44 10.14 -14.44
C VAL A 459 -3.65 11.59 -14.02
N ASP A 460 -4.84 12.12 -14.24
CA ASP A 460 -5.13 13.52 -13.91
C ASP A 460 -5.90 13.64 -12.59
N ALA A 461 -6.68 12.61 -12.23
CA ALA A 461 -7.36 12.52 -10.94
C ALA A 461 -7.60 11.06 -10.50
N VAL A 462 -7.58 10.82 -9.19
CA VAL A 462 -7.97 9.54 -8.57
C VAL A 462 -9.16 9.76 -7.67
N ALA A 463 -10.23 8.98 -7.82
CA ALA A 463 -11.42 9.03 -6.98
C ALA A 463 -11.65 7.69 -6.26
N PHE A 464 -12.23 7.71 -5.06
CA PHE A 464 -12.56 6.51 -4.30
C PHE A 464 -14.05 6.44 -4.01
N ASP A 465 -14.77 5.59 -4.73
CA ASP A 465 -16.21 5.38 -4.50
C ASP A 465 -16.41 4.44 -3.30
N PRO A 466 -17.08 4.87 -2.21
CA PRO A 466 -17.27 4.04 -1.01
C PRO A 466 -18.36 2.97 -1.15
N ASP A 467 -19.05 2.88 -2.31
CA ASP A 467 -20.05 1.83 -2.54
C ASP A 467 -19.40 0.43 -2.39
N PRO A 468 -19.86 -0.41 -1.45
CA PRO A 468 -19.24 -1.70 -1.15
C PRO A 468 -19.48 -2.78 -2.23
N LEU A 469 -20.34 -2.52 -3.22
CA LEU A 469 -20.71 -3.46 -4.28
C LEU A 469 -20.20 -3.03 -5.67
N LYS A 470 -20.08 -1.72 -5.90
CA LYS A 470 -19.72 -1.12 -7.21
C LYS A 470 -18.54 -0.14 -7.14
N GLY A 471 -18.13 0.25 -5.93
CA GLY A 471 -17.12 1.26 -5.69
C GLY A 471 -15.69 0.71 -5.72
N GLY A 472 -14.77 1.49 -5.16
CA GLY A 472 -13.32 1.27 -5.20
C GLY A 472 -12.56 2.42 -5.88
N LYS A 473 -11.29 2.17 -6.22
CA LYS A 473 -10.40 3.18 -6.82
C LYS A 473 -10.79 3.43 -8.28
N ILE A 474 -10.98 4.68 -8.66
CA ILE A 474 -11.35 5.14 -9.99
C ILE A 474 -10.24 6.05 -10.51
N ILE A 475 -9.74 5.77 -11.70
CA ILE A 475 -8.75 6.60 -12.39
C ILE A 475 -9.47 7.49 -13.39
N ILE A 476 -9.15 8.78 -13.39
CA ILE A 476 -9.73 9.78 -14.29
C ILE A 476 -8.58 10.40 -15.08
N GLN A 477 -8.76 10.45 -16.39
CA GLN A 477 -7.84 11.08 -17.32
C GLN A 477 -8.61 12.03 -18.25
N ALA A 478 -8.10 13.23 -18.44
CA ALA A 478 -8.60 14.30 -19.27
C ALA A 478 -7.67 14.50 -20.47
N LYS A 479 -8.24 14.63 -21.67
CA LYS A 479 -7.51 14.91 -22.91
C LYS A 479 -8.17 16.07 -23.64
N ARG A 480 -7.58 17.26 -23.52
CA ARG A 480 -7.97 18.48 -24.26
C ARG A 480 -7.53 18.39 -25.72
N TYR A 481 -8.28 17.62 -26.53
CA TYR A 481 -7.97 17.39 -27.94
C TYR A 481 -8.92 18.16 -28.86
N THR A 482 -8.42 18.59 -30.01
CA THR A 482 -9.23 19.16 -31.09
C THR A 482 -9.51 18.14 -32.20
N ASN A 483 -8.87 16.98 -32.16
CA ASN A 483 -9.04 15.87 -33.12
C ASN A 483 -9.68 14.66 -32.43
N VAL A 484 -10.18 13.72 -33.22
CA VAL A 484 -10.79 12.48 -32.69
C VAL A 484 -9.76 11.71 -31.88
N VAL A 485 -10.14 11.30 -30.67
CA VAL A 485 -9.28 10.54 -29.76
C VAL A 485 -9.20 9.09 -30.25
N GLY A 486 -7.98 8.67 -30.58
CA GLY A 486 -7.67 7.32 -31.06
C GLY A 486 -7.68 6.26 -29.96
N VAL A 487 -7.71 5.00 -30.38
CA VAL A 487 -7.77 3.83 -29.48
C VAL A 487 -6.54 3.68 -28.59
N SER A 488 -5.41 4.30 -28.95
CA SER A 488 -4.19 4.30 -28.13
C SER A 488 -4.46 4.87 -26.73
N ALA A 489 -5.06 6.06 -26.64
CA ALA A 489 -5.35 6.69 -25.34
C ALA A 489 -6.26 5.84 -24.44
N VAL A 490 -7.20 5.10 -25.04
CA VAL A 490 -8.08 4.17 -24.28
C VAL A 490 -7.32 2.93 -23.81
N ARG A 491 -6.36 2.44 -24.60
CA ARG A 491 -5.48 1.32 -24.21
C ARG A 491 -4.52 1.73 -23.11
N ASP A 492 -3.97 2.94 -23.20
CA ASP A 492 -3.06 3.50 -22.22
C ASP A 492 -3.77 3.61 -20.87
N LEU A 493 -4.98 4.23 -20.84
CA LEU A 493 -5.80 4.29 -19.63
C LEU A 493 -6.12 2.90 -19.06
N TYR A 494 -6.37 1.90 -19.92
CA TYR A 494 -6.61 0.53 -19.45
C TYR A 494 -5.37 -0.09 -18.82
N GLY A 495 -4.18 0.20 -19.35
CA GLY A 495 -2.91 -0.20 -18.76
C GLY A 495 -2.73 0.43 -17.38
N THR A 496 -2.98 1.74 -17.27
CA THR A 496 -2.93 2.48 -16.02
C THR A 496 -3.91 1.94 -14.98
N LEU A 497 -5.14 1.61 -15.39
CA LEU A 497 -6.16 1.02 -14.51
C LEU A 497 -5.67 -0.30 -13.88
N LEU A 498 -5.03 -1.15 -14.68
CA LEU A 498 -4.50 -2.43 -14.20
C LEU A 498 -3.28 -2.25 -13.29
N ASN A 499 -2.40 -1.31 -13.61
CA ASN A 499 -1.20 -1.01 -12.80
C ASN A 499 -1.58 -0.43 -11.43
N GLU A 500 -2.54 0.49 -11.42
CA GLU A 500 -3.00 1.21 -10.23
C GLU A 500 -3.95 0.39 -9.35
N GLY A 501 -4.36 -0.81 -9.78
CA GLY A 501 -5.34 -1.65 -9.09
C GLY A 501 -6.75 -1.03 -9.04
N ALA A 502 -7.09 -0.19 -10.03
CA ALA A 502 -8.34 0.54 -10.05
C ALA A 502 -9.50 -0.30 -10.58
N ASN A 503 -10.68 -0.10 -10.00
CA ASN A 503 -11.91 -0.81 -10.35
C ASN A 503 -12.57 -0.21 -11.59
N LYS A 504 -12.28 1.06 -11.92
CA LYS A 504 -12.86 1.79 -13.06
C LYS A 504 -11.92 2.86 -13.58
N GLY A 505 -11.98 3.11 -14.89
CA GLY A 505 -11.26 4.18 -15.58
C GLY A 505 -12.25 5.10 -16.28
N ILE A 506 -12.00 6.39 -16.27
CA ILE A 506 -12.80 7.40 -16.95
C ILE A 506 -11.86 8.23 -17.83
N LEU A 507 -12.10 8.22 -19.14
CA LEU A 507 -11.41 9.10 -20.08
C LEU A 507 -12.36 10.22 -20.49
N VAL A 508 -11.92 11.46 -20.36
CA VAL A 508 -12.69 12.66 -20.66
C VAL A 508 -12.01 13.41 -21.79
N THR A 509 -12.77 13.94 -22.75
CA THR A 509 -12.20 14.75 -23.83
C THR A 509 -13.12 15.88 -24.26
N THR A 510 -12.51 16.97 -24.74
CA THR A 510 -13.21 18.06 -25.45
C THR A 510 -13.66 17.65 -26.86
N SER A 511 -13.17 16.53 -27.39
CA SER A 511 -13.46 16.06 -28.75
C SER A 511 -14.41 14.85 -28.73
N ASN A 512 -14.32 13.97 -29.72
CA ASN A 512 -15.05 12.71 -29.78
C ASN A 512 -14.08 11.53 -29.91
N TYR A 513 -14.58 10.32 -29.64
CA TYR A 513 -13.82 9.07 -29.76
C TYR A 513 -14.08 8.39 -31.11
N GLY A 514 -13.08 7.70 -31.64
CA GLY A 514 -13.22 6.86 -32.83
C GLY A 514 -14.03 5.58 -32.55
N ALA A 515 -14.54 4.94 -33.60
CA ALA A 515 -15.27 3.67 -33.48
C ALA A 515 -14.46 2.57 -32.77
N ASP A 516 -13.14 2.52 -33.04
CA ASP A 516 -12.23 1.57 -32.40
C ASP A 516 -12.04 1.84 -30.90
N SER A 517 -12.11 3.10 -30.47
CA SER A 517 -12.03 3.51 -29.07
C SER A 517 -13.25 3.01 -28.30
N TYR A 518 -14.46 3.20 -28.83
CA TYR A 518 -15.69 2.64 -28.27
C TYR A 518 -15.68 1.10 -28.31
N GLY A 519 -15.21 0.52 -29.40
CA GLY A 519 -15.08 -0.94 -29.55
C GLY A 519 -14.12 -1.55 -28.53
N PHE A 520 -13.03 -0.85 -28.19
CA PHE A 520 -12.09 -1.31 -27.17
C PHE A 520 -12.62 -1.11 -25.75
N ALA A 521 -13.30 -0.01 -25.45
CA ALA A 521 -13.89 0.23 -24.14
C ALA A 521 -15.07 -0.73 -23.83
N LYS A 522 -15.73 -1.25 -24.88
CA LYS A 522 -16.78 -2.25 -24.76
C LYS A 522 -16.28 -3.46 -23.96
N ASP A 523 -17.05 -3.85 -22.94
CA ASP A 523 -16.78 -4.94 -22.01
C ASP A 523 -15.56 -4.75 -21.08
N LYS A 524 -15.03 -3.52 -20.97
CA LYS A 524 -13.98 -3.15 -20.00
C LYS A 524 -14.52 -2.18 -18.96
N PRO A 525 -13.88 -2.09 -17.77
CA PRO A 525 -14.23 -1.10 -16.75
C PRO A 525 -13.78 0.32 -17.14
N ILE A 526 -14.05 0.76 -18.37
CA ILE A 526 -13.68 2.06 -18.91
C ILE A 526 -14.95 2.81 -19.32
N THR A 527 -15.08 4.05 -18.86
CA THR A 527 -16.11 4.98 -19.30
C THR A 527 -15.45 6.06 -20.15
N LEU A 528 -16.03 6.32 -21.33
CA LEU A 528 -15.60 7.39 -22.23
C LEU A 528 -16.60 8.54 -22.10
N ILE A 529 -16.10 9.76 -21.92
CA ILE A 529 -16.89 10.98 -21.84
C ILE A 529 -16.43 11.92 -22.96
N ASN A 530 -17.23 12.01 -24.01
CA ASN A 530 -16.97 12.91 -25.14
C ASN A 530 -17.39 14.35 -24.82
N GLY A 531 -17.04 15.30 -25.70
CA GLY A 531 -17.31 16.71 -25.49
C GLY A 531 -18.78 17.04 -25.26
N SER A 532 -19.70 16.35 -25.94
CA SER A 532 -21.14 16.55 -25.76
C SER A 532 -21.63 16.09 -24.38
N GLU A 533 -21.12 14.95 -23.90
CA GLU A 533 -21.42 14.41 -22.58
C GLU A 533 -20.81 15.27 -21.46
N LEU A 534 -19.59 15.78 -21.67
CA LEU A 534 -18.93 16.71 -20.77
C LEU A 534 -19.74 18.02 -20.62
N LEU A 535 -20.20 18.59 -21.74
CA LEU A 535 -21.07 19.79 -21.72
C LEU A 535 -22.36 19.54 -20.93
N TYR A 536 -22.97 18.37 -21.08
CA TYR A 536 -24.16 18.00 -20.34
C TYR A 536 -23.91 17.94 -18.82
N MET A 537 -22.80 17.33 -18.40
CA MET A 537 -22.42 17.26 -16.98
C MET A 537 -22.17 18.65 -16.39
N LEU A 538 -21.46 19.52 -17.11
CA LEU A 538 -21.22 20.89 -16.68
C LEU A 538 -22.53 21.69 -16.58
N GLN A 539 -23.44 21.53 -17.54
CA GLN A 539 -24.75 22.17 -17.52
C GLN A 539 -25.61 21.71 -16.34
N LYS A 540 -25.56 20.42 -15.98
CA LYS A 540 -26.25 19.86 -14.82
C LYS A 540 -25.78 20.52 -13.51
N HIS A 541 -24.51 20.89 -13.42
CA HIS A 541 -23.94 21.61 -12.28
C HIS A 541 -24.08 23.14 -12.36
N GLY A 542 -24.81 23.66 -13.36
CA GLY A 542 -25.15 25.07 -13.48
C GLY A 542 -24.22 25.89 -14.36
N HIS A 543 -23.30 25.25 -15.11
CA HIS A 543 -22.31 25.93 -15.94
C HIS A 543 -22.72 25.92 -17.40
N LYS A 544 -22.83 27.10 -18.00
CA LYS A 544 -23.05 27.25 -19.44
C LYS A 544 -21.71 27.54 -20.10
N VAL A 545 -21.17 26.55 -20.77
CA VAL A 545 -19.90 26.64 -21.50
C VAL A 545 -20.09 26.05 -22.89
N LYS A 546 -19.17 26.35 -23.81
CA LYS A 546 -19.21 25.84 -25.19
C LYS A 546 -17.97 25.02 -25.53
N ILE A 547 -18.08 24.20 -26.56
CA ILE A 547 -16.94 23.55 -27.21
C ILE A 547 -17.01 23.93 -28.68
N ASP A 548 -16.09 24.78 -29.13
CA ASP A 548 -15.87 25.09 -30.55
C ASP A 548 -14.46 24.65 -30.95
N LEU A 549 -14.39 23.50 -31.65
CA LEU A 549 -13.14 22.90 -32.09
C LEU A 549 -12.50 23.65 -33.27
N GLU A 550 -13.27 24.38 -34.07
CA GLU A 550 -12.73 25.16 -35.19
C GLU A 550 -12.08 26.45 -34.70
N GLU A 551 -12.70 27.11 -33.72
CA GLU A 551 -12.13 28.24 -33.01
C GLU A 551 -10.83 27.85 -32.28
N ALA A 552 -10.86 26.76 -31.51
CA ALA A 552 -9.69 26.24 -30.80
C ALA A 552 -8.52 25.92 -31.74
N ARG A 553 -8.78 25.30 -32.91
CA ARG A 553 -7.75 25.02 -33.92
C ARG A 553 -7.15 26.28 -34.56
N LYS A 554 -7.89 27.40 -34.58
CA LYS A 554 -7.37 28.69 -35.09
C LYS A 554 -6.50 29.39 -34.06
N LEU A 555 -6.78 29.22 -32.76
CA LEU A 555 -6.00 29.77 -31.66
C LEU A 555 -4.70 28.99 -31.38
N MET A 556 -4.65 27.69 -31.72
CA MET A 556 -3.47 26.83 -31.56
C MET A 556 -2.51 26.80 -32.77
N LYS A 557 -2.72 27.65 -33.79
CA LYS A 557 -1.80 27.84 -34.92
C LYS A 557 -0.96 29.09 -34.71
#